data_AF-A0A0S7Y9A1-F1
#
_entry.id   AF-A0A0S7Y9A1-F1
#
_cell.length_a   1.000
_cell.length_b   1.000
_cell.length_c   1.000
_cell.angle_alpha   90.00
_cell.angle_beta   90.00
_cell.angle_gamma   90.00
#
_symmetry.space_group_name_H-M   'P 1'
#
loop_
_entity.id
_entity.type
_entity.pdbx_description
1 polymer ?
#
loop_
_entity_poly.entity_id
_entity_poly.type
_entity_poly.pdbx_seq_one_letter_code
_entity_poly.pdbx_strand_id
1 'polypeptide(L)'
;MEEKDTISIKKLQTESGELGGQRYVNQNCWLAKSVNAPPAKRCWYCETRFQDCPLFRYLIVTLCLIIISLSIVLLAGGTISRSFVLSMFLFIVSYGYFFNKTTEELILANFSLRKARKILEESKLVLETRLGSLEKFRKITVGRELRMIELKKEIQRLKKELGEM
;
A
#
# COMPACT_ATOMS: atom_id res chain seq x y z
N MET A 1 -20.45 -19.78 20.65
CA MET A 1 -20.41 -18.40 21.19
C MET A 1 -19.39 -17.51 20.45
N GLU A 2 -18.81 -17.97 19.33
CA GLU A 2 -17.78 -17.22 18.56
C GLU A 2 -18.32 -16.37 17.40
N GLU A 3 -19.57 -16.60 16.96
CA GLU A 3 -20.10 -15.96 15.74
C GLU A 3 -20.59 -14.52 15.96
N LYS A 4 -20.94 -14.14 17.20
CA LYS A 4 -21.36 -12.75 17.52
C LYS A 4 -20.19 -11.77 17.58
N ASP A 5 -18.99 -12.23 17.90
CA ASP A 5 -17.80 -11.38 17.97
C ASP A 5 -17.27 -11.03 16.58
N THR A 6 -17.40 -11.95 15.61
CA THR A 6 -16.97 -11.70 14.22
C THR A 6 -17.81 -10.62 13.53
N ILE A 7 -19.10 -10.53 13.86
CA ILE A 7 -20.03 -9.54 13.28
C ILE A 7 -19.78 -8.13 13.84
N SER A 8 -19.46 -8.01 15.12
CA SER A 8 -19.13 -6.72 15.74
C SER A 8 -17.81 -6.15 15.24
N ILE A 9 -16.80 -7.00 14.99
CA ILE A 9 -15.51 -6.56 14.44
C ILE A 9 -15.66 -6.09 12.98
N LYS A 10 -16.47 -6.76 12.15
CA LYS A 10 -16.75 -6.30 10.77
C LYS A 10 -17.51 -4.98 10.72
N LYS A 11 -18.46 -4.74 11.63
CA LYS A 11 -19.19 -3.45 11.71
C LYS A 11 -18.26 -2.28 12.06
N LEU A 12 -17.30 -2.49 12.97
CA LEU A 12 -16.28 -1.48 13.31
C LEU A 12 -15.29 -1.21 12.16
N GLN A 13 -14.92 -2.23 11.39
CA GLN A 13 -14.07 -2.06 10.20
C GLN A 13 -14.77 -1.35 9.04
N THR A 14 -16.11 -1.35 9.01
CA THR A 14 -16.88 -0.68 7.95
C THR A 14 -17.02 0.83 8.22
N GLU A 15 -16.82 1.30 9.46
CA GLU A 15 -16.86 2.72 9.81
C GLU A 15 -15.49 3.41 9.73
N SER A 16 -14.40 2.66 9.86
CA SER A 16 -13.06 3.16 9.53
C SER A 16 -12.94 3.27 8.01
N GLY A 17 -13.23 4.44 7.46
CA GLY A 17 -13.22 4.70 6.01
C GLY A 17 -11.95 4.23 5.31
N GLU A 18 -12.01 4.02 3.99
CA GLU A 18 -10.88 3.53 3.19
C GLU A 18 -9.60 4.33 3.42
N LEU A 19 -8.43 3.67 3.31
CA LEU A 19 -7.12 4.31 3.44
C LEU A 19 -7.03 5.55 2.53
N GLY A 20 -6.72 6.71 3.11
CA GLY A 20 -6.71 8.01 2.42
C GLY A 20 -8.03 8.79 2.50
N GLY A 21 -9.09 8.22 3.09
CA GLY A 21 -10.36 8.90 3.35
C GLY A 21 -10.27 9.87 4.54
N GLN A 22 -11.10 10.92 4.54
CA GLN A 22 -11.14 11.94 5.62
C GLN A 22 -11.44 11.36 7.02
N ARG A 23 -12.11 10.20 7.08
CA ARG A 23 -12.46 9.49 8.33
C ARG A 23 -11.53 8.33 8.65
N TYR A 24 -10.46 8.11 7.87
CA TYR A 24 -9.52 7.03 8.14
C TYR A 24 -8.68 7.35 9.39
N VAL A 25 -8.71 6.43 10.36
CA VAL A 25 -7.90 6.47 11.57
C VAL A 25 -7.06 5.20 11.62
N ASN A 26 -5.73 5.35 11.55
CA ASN A 26 -4.80 4.24 11.62
C ASN A 26 -4.78 3.64 13.04
N GLN A 27 -5.40 2.46 13.20
CA GLN A 27 -5.47 1.74 14.48
C GLN A 27 -4.12 1.19 14.95
N ASN A 28 -3.13 1.07 14.06
CA ASN A 28 -1.76 0.65 14.40
C ASN A 28 -0.91 1.81 14.96
N CYS A 29 -1.37 3.05 14.81
CA CYS A 29 -0.71 4.22 15.34
C CYS A 29 -1.26 4.53 16.74
N TRP A 30 -0.44 4.35 17.77
CA TRP A 30 -0.82 4.63 19.16
C TRP A 30 -1.37 6.06 19.32
N LEU A 31 -0.70 7.05 18.72
CA LEU A 31 -1.12 8.46 18.81
C LEU A 31 -2.51 8.71 18.18
N ALA A 32 -2.75 8.18 16.97
CA ALA A 32 -4.04 8.33 16.30
C ALA A 32 -5.15 7.57 17.04
N LYS A 33 -4.81 6.41 17.63
CA LYS A 33 -5.73 5.62 18.45
C LYS A 33 -6.12 6.34 19.74
N SER A 34 -5.16 6.95 20.44
CA SER A 34 -5.41 7.67 21.69
C SER A 34 -6.26 8.93 21.49
N VAL A 35 -6.05 9.66 20.39
CA VAL A 35 -6.81 10.89 20.08
C VAL A 35 -8.11 10.57 19.32
N ASN A 36 -8.28 9.31 18.87
CA ASN A 36 -9.34 8.87 17.96
C ASN A 36 -9.50 9.76 16.72
N ALA A 37 -8.41 10.41 16.32
CA ALA A 37 -8.35 11.31 15.19
C ALA A 37 -6.91 11.35 14.64
N PRO A 38 -6.75 11.56 13.33
CA PRO A 38 -5.44 11.69 12.71
C PRO A 38 -4.83 13.05 13.08
N PRO A 39 -3.65 13.09 13.71
CA PRO A 39 -3.06 14.34 14.18
C PRO A 39 -2.58 15.26 13.05
N ALA A 40 -2.43 14.73 11.83
CA ALA A 40 -2.02 15.47 10.65
C ALA A 40 -2.61 14.83 9.39
N LYS A 41 -2.76 15.62 8.30
CA LYS A 41 -3.27 15.14 6.99
C LYS A 41 -2.51 13.93 6.45
N ARG A 42 -1.18 13.91 6.63
CA ARG A 42 -0.33 12.77 6.23
C ARG A 42 -0.69 11.45 6.92
N CYS A 43 -1.30 11.50 8.11
CA CYS A 43 -1.69 10.30 8.85
C CYS A 43 -2.89 9.59 8.21
N TRP A 44 -3.64 10.26 7.32
CA TRP A 44 -4.71 9.64 6.53
C TRP A 44 -4.19 8.57 5.57
N TYR A 45 -2.93 8.65 5.16
CA TYR A 45 -2.32 7.75 4.17
C TYR A 45 -1.34 6.74 4.78
N CYS A 46 -1.21 6.73 6.11
CA CYS A 46 -0.20 5.94 6.80
C CYS A 46 -0.81 4.68 7.42
N GLU A 47 -0.19 3.52 7.17
CA GLU A 47 -0.54 2.23 7.77
C GLU A 47 0.49 1.74 8.79
N THR A 48 1.65 2.40 8.89
CA THR A 48 2.77 1.93 9.71
C THR A 48 2.48 2.07 11.20
N ARG A 49 3.21 1.29 11.99
CA ARG A 49 3.19 1.40 13.46
C ARG A 49 3.82 2.72 13.87
N PHE A 50 3.47 3.20 15.06
CA PHE A 50 4.01 4.47 15.58
C PHE A 50 5.54 4.48 15.65
N GLN A 51 6.18 3.35 15.99
CA GLN A 51 7.64 3.22 16.07
C GLN A 51 8.34 3.36 14.71
N ASP A 52 7.65 2.98 13.62
CA ASP A 52 8.14 3.12 12.25
C ASP A 52 7.73 4.47 11.63
N CYS A 53 7.05 5.33 12.39
CA CYS A 53 6.65 6.63 11.90
C CYS A 53 7.89 7.53 11.73
N PRO A 54 8.06 8.19 10.57
CA PRO A 54 9.14 9.15 10.38
C PRO A 54 9.15 10.25 11.45
N LEU A 55 7.97 10.70 11.90
CA LEU A 55 7.83 11.69 12.96
C LEU A 55 8.47 11.23 14.28
N PHE A 56 8.29 9.96 14.64
CA PHE A 56 8.88 9.40 15.86
C PHE A 56 10.40 9.31 15.74
N ARG A 57 10.91 8.86 14.59
CA ARG A 57 12.37 8.86 14.32
C ARG A 57 12.95 10.27 14.38
N TYR A 58 12.27 11.26 13.84
CA TYR A 58 12.67 12.66 13.92
C TYR A 58 12.72 13.17 15.36
N LEU A 59 11.73 12.82 16.18
CA LEU A 59 11.70 13.21 17.59
C LEU A 59 12.89 12.62 18.35
N ILE A 60 13.22 11.35 18.10
CA ILE A 60 14.41 10.69 18.68
C ILE A 60 15.68 11.40 18.24
N VAL A 61 15.87 11.64 16.93
CA VAL A 61 17.07 12.31 16.40
C VAL A 61 17.22 13.71 16.97
N THR A 62 16.12 14.47 17.06
CA THR A 62 16.13 15.82 17.63
C THR A 62 16.48 15.81 19.12
N LEU A 63 15.91 14.87 19.88
CA LEU A 63 16.25 14.66 21.29
C LEU A 63 17.74 14.31 21.45
N CYS A 64 18.26 13.39 20.65
CA CYS A 64 19.68 13.04 20.64
C CYS A 64 20.58 14.25 20.34
N LEU A 65 20.23 15.07 19.35
CA LEU A 65 20.98 16.29 19.02
C LEU A 65 20.98 17.31 20.17
N ILE A 66 19.83 17.49 20.84
CA ILE A 66 19.73 18.34 22.03
C ILE A 66 20.64 17.82 23.14
N ILE A 67 20.58 16.52 23.45
CA ILE A 67 21.42 15.90 24.49
C ILE A 67 22.90 16.08 24.16
N ILE A 68 23.32 15.77 22.92
CA ILE A 68 24.71 15.92 22.48
C ILE A 68 25.17 17.38 22.60
N SER A 69 24.34 18.34 22.16
CA SER A 69 24.67 19.76 22.27
C SER A 69 24.84 20.22 23.71
N LEU A 70 23.98 19.74 24.63
CA LEU A 70 24.08 20.03 26.06
C LEU A 70 25.33 19.39 26.66
N SER A 71 25.66 18.15 26.30
CA SER A 71 26.88 17.48 26.75
C SER A 71 28.13 18.24 26.32
N ILE A 72 28.19 18.76 25.08
CA ILE A 72 29.31 19.56 24.58
C ILE A 72 29.48 20.84 25.39
N VAL A 73 28.37 21.55 25.66
CA VAL A 73 28.37 22.78 26.48
C VAL A 73 28.89 22.51 27.89
N LEU A 74 28.46 21.40 28.51
CA LEU A 74 28.90 21.01 29.85
C LEU A 74 30.40 20.71 29.88
N LEU A 75 30.92 20.03 28.85
CA LEU A 75 32.36 19.72 28.74
C LEU A 75 33.23 20.96 28.47
N ALA A 76 32.69 22.00 27.81
CA ALA A 76 33.41 23.22 27.45
C ALA A 76 33.51 24.26 28.60
N GLY A 77 33.20 23.89 29.84
CA GLY A 77 33.27 24.80 30.99
C GLY A 77 32.03 25.67 31.20
N GLY A 78 30.88 25.27 30.65
CA GLY A 78 29.55 25.74 31.07
C GLY A 78 29.15 27.16 30.69
N THR A 79 30.01 27.94 30.02
CA THR A 79 29.64 29.29 29.57
C THR A 79 28.85 29.22 28.26
N ILE A 80 27.52 29.25 28.39
CA ILE A 80 26.61 29.25 27.24
C ILE A 80 26.65 30.63 26.58
N SER A 81 27.23 30.71 25.38
CA SER A 81 27.12 31.92 24.58
C SER A 81 25.68 32.08 24.06
N ARG A 82 25.15 33.31 24.11
CA ARG A 82 23.81 33.63 23.56
C ARG A 82 23.72 33.28 22.06
N SER A 83 24.83 33.43 21.33
CA SER A 83 24.93 33.09 19.92
C SER A 83 24.72 31.59 19.65
N PHE A 84 25.28 30.71 20.50
CA PHE A 84 25.12 29.27 20.36
C PHE A 84 23.66 28.82 20.48
N VAL A 85 22.93 29.36 21.47
CA VAL A 85 21.51 29.05 21.68
C VAL A 85 20.68 29.49 20.47
N LEU A 86 20.93 30.69 19.94
CA LEU A 86 20.22 31.20 18.77
C LEU A 86 20.46 30.34 17.52
N SER A 87 21.71 29.94 17.30
CA SER A 87 22.09 29.06 16.18
C SER A 87 21.42 27.69 16.29
N MET A 88 21.45 27.08 17.48
CA MET A 88 20.80 25.79 17.74
C MET A 88 19.29 25.88 17.50
N PHE A 89 18.65 26.95 17.93
CA PHE A 89 17.22 27.16 17.72
C PHE A 89 16.88 27.28 16.22
N LEU A 90 17.64 28.08 15.47
CA LEU A 90 17.47 28.21 14.01
C LEU A 90 17.68 26.87 13.29
N PHE A 91 18.65 26.07 13.75
CA PHE A 91 18.89 24.75 13.22
C PHE A 91 17.70 23.80 13.45
N ILE A 92 17.15 23.75 14.67
CA ILE A 92 15.98 22.92 14.98
C ILE A 92 14.77 23.32 14.14
N VAL A 93 14.49 24.63 14.01
CA VAL A 93 13.36 25.14 13.21
C VAL A 93 13.52 24.79 11.73
N SER A 94 14.68 25.07 11.14
CA SER A 94 14.95 24.79 9.73
C SER A 94 14.93 23.29 9.43
N TYR A 95 15.53 22.47 10.31
CA TYR A 95 15.51 21.02 10.21
C TYR A 95 14.09 20.46 10.34
N GLY A 96 13.29 20.97 11.28
CA GLY A 96 11.89 20.58 11.45
C GLY A 96 11.02 20.93 10.25
N TYR A 97 11.19 22.13 9.69
CA TYR A 97 10.50 22.53 8.46
C TYR A 97 10.85 21.62 7.28
N PHE A 98 12.15 21.38 7.06
CA PHE A 98 12.62 20.52 5.97
C PHE A 98 12.11 19.08 6.13
N PHE A 99 12.19 18.53 7.34
CA PHE A 99 11.72 17.19 7.63
C PHE A 99 10.22 17.05 7.40
N ASN A 100 9.43 18.04 7.84
CA ASN A 100 7.99 18.06 7.68
C ASN A 100 7.58 18.00 6.21
N LYS A 101 8.23 18.81 5.36
CA LYS A 101 7.98 18.86 3.91
C LYS A 101 8.35 17.55 3.21
N THR A 102 9.58 17.09 3.42
CA THR A 102 10.10 15.87 2.77
C THR A 102 9.30 14.63 3.17
N THR A 103 8.86 14.55 4.43
CA THR A 103 8.07 13.41 4.92
C THR A 103 6.69 13.35 4.28
N GLU A 104 6.04 14.50 4.05
CA GLU A 104 4.73 14.55 3.42
C GLU A 104 4.78 14.05 1.97
N GLU A 105 5.75 14.51 1.20
CA GLU A 105 5.97 14.07 -0.18
C GLU A 105 6.28 12.57 -0.24
N LEU A 106 7.13 12.06 0.64
CA LEU A 106 7.50 10.64 0.66
C LEU A 106 6.33 9.71 1.01
N ILE A 107 5.47 10.10 1.96
CA ILE A 107 4.30 9.30 2.35
C ILE A 107 3.29 9.27 1.19
N LEU A 108 3.03 10.43 0.56
CA LEU A 108 2.10 10.54 -0.56
C LEU A 108 2.60 9.74 -1.79
N ALA A 109 3.89 9.83 -2.09
CA ALA A 109 4.53 9.08 -3.16
C ALA A 109 4.44 7.56 -2.93
N ASN A 110 4.72 7.09 -1.72
CA ASN A 110 4.60 5.66 -1.39
C ASN A 110 3.16 5.16 -1.48
N PHE A 111 2.19 5.96 -1.02
CA PHE A 111 0.78 5.61 -1.09
C PHE A 111 0.31 5.49 -2.56
N SER A 112 0.61 6.49 -3.39
CA SER A 112 0.25 6.47 -4.81
C SER A 112 0.92 5.32 -5.57
N LEU A 113 2.20 5.03 -5.28
CA LEU A 113 2.93 3.91 -5.87
C LEU A 113 2.30 2.56 -5.49
N ARG A 114 1.92 2.38 -4.21
CA ARG A 114 1.21 1.17 -3.78
C ARG A 114 -0.15 1.02 -4.46
N LYS A 115 -0.90 2.10 -4.59
CA LYS A 115 -2.20 2.10 -5.28
C LYS A 115 -2.03 1.70 -6.75
N ALA A 116 -1.04 2.26 -7.44
CA ALA A 116 -0.72 1.90 -8.83
C ALA A 116 -0.32 0.43 -8.96
N ARG A 117 0.50 -0.10 -8.03
CA ARG A 117 0.87 -1.53 -8.02
C ARG A 117 -0.33 -2.46 -7.86
N LYS A 118 -1.25 -2.16 -6.94
CA LYS A 118 -2.48 -2.96 -6.75
C LYS A 118 -3.32 -3.00 -8.02
N ILE A 119 -3.56 -1.85 -8.64
CA ILE A 119 -4.32 -1.77 -9.90
C ILE A 119 -3.63 -2.57 -11.01
N LEU A 120 -2.31 -2.50 -11.09
CA LEU A 120 -1.53 -3.26 -12.07
C LEU A 120 -1.63 -4.78 -11.84
N GLU A 121 -1.54 -5.23 -10.60
CA GLU A 121 -1.65 -6.64 -10.23
C GLU A 121 -3.05 -7.20 -10.49
N GLU A 122 -4.10 -6.45 -10.14
CA GLU A 122 -5.48 -6.80 -10.47
C GLU A 122 -5.69 -6.89 -11.99
N SER A 123 -5.16 -5.92 -12.73
CA SER A 123 -5.23 -5.91 -14.20
C SER A 123 -4.52 -7.12 -14.80
N LYS A 124 -3.36 -7.50 -14.25
CA LYS A 124 -2.60 -8.69 -14.67
C LYS A 124 -3.39 -9.97 -14.43
N LEU A 125 -4.01 -10.14 -13.26
CA LEU A 125 -4.84 -11.30 -12.95
C LEU A 125 -6.05 -11.42 -13.89
N VAL A 126 -6.70 -10.30 -14.21
CA VAL A 126 -7.80 -10.27 -15.19
C VAL A 126 -7.30 -10.69 -16.56
N LEU A 127 -6.13 -10.21 -16.98
CA LEU A 127 -5.54 -10.55 -18.27
C LEU A 127 -5.19 -12.04 -18.36
N GLU A 128 -4.55 -12.59 -17.33
CA GLU A 128 -4.22 -14.02 -17.24
C GLU A 128 -5.48 -14.90 -17.27
N THR A 129 -6.53 -14.50 -16.57
CA THR A 129 -7.82 -15.19 -16.58
C THR A 129 -8.44 -15.20 -17.98
N ARG A 130 -8.41 -14.06 -18.69
CA ARG A 130 -8.90 -13.96 -20.07
C ARG A 130 -8.07 -14.82 -21.02
N LEU A 131 -6.74 -14.80 -20.91
CA LEU A 131 -5.87 -15.65 -21.72
C LEU A 131 -6.16 -17.13 -21.52
N GLY A 132 -6.31 -17.58 -20.26
CA GLY A 132 -6.68 -18.97 -19.96
C GLY A 132 -8.05 -19.37 -20.52
N SER A 133 -9.03 -18.45 -20.50
CA SER A 133 -10.33 -18.69 -21.12
C SER A 133 -10.24 -18.84 -22.65
N LEU A 134 -9.46 -17.98 -23.31
CA LEU A 134 -9.24 -18.01 -24.75
C LEU A 134 -8.53 -19.29 -25.19
N GLU A 135 -7.54 -19.75 -24.42
CA GLU A 135 -6.83 -21.00 -24.70
C GLU A 135 -7.77 -22.22 -24.61
N LYS A 136 -8.67 -22.25 -23.61
CA LYS A 136 -9.71 -23.28 -23.49
C LYS A 136 -10.65 -23.26 -24.70
N PHE A 137 -11.13 -22.08 -25.11
CA PHE A 137 -11.98 -21.95 -26.30
C PHE A 137 -11.25 -22.41 -27.57
N ARG A 138 -9.96 -22.08 -27.72
CA ARG A 138 -9.14 -22.55 -28.85
C ARG A 138 -9.07 -24.07 -28.88
N LYS A 139 -8.78 -24.73 -27.76
CA LYS A 139 -8.70 -26.21 -27.67
C LYS A 139 -10.03 -26.87 -28.04
N ILE A 140 -11.16 -26.33 -27.57
CA ILE A 140 -12.50 -26.84 -27.91
C ILE A 140 -12.80 -26.66 -29.40
N THR A 141 -12.50 -25.48 -29.95
CA THR A 141 -12.79 -25.15 -31.35
C THR A 141 -11.99 -26.02 -32.31
N VAL A 142 -10.67 -26.15 -32.07
CA VAL A 142 -9.79 -27.04 -32.86
C VAL A 142 -10.28 -28.50 -32.77
N GLY A 143 -10.68 -28.96 -31.58
CA GLY A 143 -11.24 -30.30 -31.42
C GLY A 143 -12.53 -30.52 -32.22
N ARG A 144 -13.41 -29.52 -32.30
CA ARG A 144 -14.64 -29.58 -33.11
C ARG A 144 -14.34 -29.59 -34.61
N GLU A 145 -13.38 -28.79 -35.08
CA GLU A 145 -12.98 -28.77 -36.49
C GLU A 145 -12.39 -30.12 -36.92
N LEU A 146 -11.54 -30.73 -36.10
CA LEU A 146 -10.99 -32.05 -36.37
C LEU A 146 -12.08 -33.13 -36.49
N ARG A 147 -13.05 -33.16 -35.55
CA ARG A 147 -14.20 -34.07 -35.64
C ARG A 147 -15.06 -33.82 -36.88
N MET A 148 -15.24 -32.56 -37.27
CA MET A 148 -16.01 -32.23 -38.47
C MET A 148 -15.32 -32.73 -39.74
N ILE A 149 -13.98 -32.66 -39.81
CA ILE A 149 -13.20 -33.21 -40.91
C ILE A 149 -13.32 -34.73 -40.96
N GLU A 150 -13.26 -35.40 -39.81
CA GLU A 150 -13.43 -36.85 -39.69
C GLU A 150 -14.82 -37.31 -40.16
N LEU A 151 -15.88 -36.68 -39.65
CA LEU A 151 -17.26 -36.95 -40.05
C LEU A 151 -17.48 -36.70 -41.56
N LYS A 152 -16.87 -35.66 -42.14
CA LYS A 152 -16.93 -35.41 -43.59
C LYS A 152 -16.30 -36.54 -44.40
N LYS A 153 -15.17 -37.09 -43.95
CA LYS A 153 -14.50 -38.23 -44.61
C LYS A 153 -15.37 -39.49 -44.55
N GLU A 154 -16.02 -39.73 -43.42
CA GLU A 154 -16.89 -40.89 -43.22
C GLU A 154 -18.16 -40.81 -44.08
N ILE A 155 -18.81 -39.63 -44.16
CA ILE A 155 -19.93 -39.39 -45.09
C ILE A 155 -19.51 -39.64 -46.53
N GLN A 156 -18.31 -39.21 -46.95
CA GLN A 156 -17.82 -39.47 -48.30
C GLN A 156 -17.60 -40.96 -48.58
N ARG A 157 -17.12 -41.72 -47.59
CA ARG A 157 -16.93 -43.17 -47.70
C ARG A 157 -18.28 -43.88 -47.85
N LEU A 158 -19.22 -43.60 -46.95
CA LEU A 158 -20.57 -44.17 -46.98
C LEU A 158 -21.30 -43.83 -48.29
N LYS A 159 -21.14 -42.61 -48.82
CA LYS A 159 -21.72 -42.22 -50.12
C LYS A 159 -21.17 -43.02 -51.30
N LYS A 160 -19.89 -43.40 -51.28
CA LYS A 160 -19.31 -44.25 -52.33
C LYS A 160 -19.87 -45.67 -52.26
N GLU A 161 -19.94 -46.24 -51.06
CA GLU A 161 -20.51 -47.57 -50.82
C GLU A 161 -21.98 -47.67 -51.26
N LEU A 162 -22.78 -46.61 -51.04
CA LEU A 162 -24.18 -46.54 -51.48
C LEU A 162 -24.39 -46.30 -52.99
N GLY A 163 -23.42 -45.70 -53.68
CA GLY A 163 -23.51 -45.42 -55.12
C GLY A 163 -22.97 -46.54 -56.02
N GLU A 164 -22.28 -47.52 -55.43
CA GLU A 164 -21.81 -48.74 -56.09
C GLU A 164 -22.81 -49.92 -55.98
N MET A 165 -23.98 -49.69 -55.34
CA MET A 165 -25.14 -50.60 -55.35
C MET A 165 -26.16 -50.20 -56.42
#